data_AF-A0A9P5LC00-F1
#
_entry.id   AF-A0A9P5LC00-F1
#
_cell.length_a   1.000
_cell.length_b   1.000
_cell.length_c   1.000
_cell.angle_alpha   90.00
_cell.angle_beta   90.00
_cell.angle_gamma   90.00
#
_symmetry.space_group_name_H-M   'P 1'
#
loop_
_entity.id
_entity.type
_entity.pdbx_description
1 polymer ?
#
loop_
_entity_poly.entity_id
_entity_poly.type
_entity_poly.pdbx_seq_one_letter_code
_entity_poly.pdbx_strand_id
1 'polypeptide(L)'
;MASDLKQGRRRAASGAGSAFRTGHSRRKSRAVITPKSTHTSDEFLQDFLDPSFDAAQFLNSTLPPLQQRSVPGRSGSDIAPLAELSTQAQALISQLNAQTSRLSTTLTQLTDDILRSGSRLAYEVELLRGETLSLTETMNETLQDDIKKFVPGGLQEAVEARNTTSTTTAAKDDKGTASTAQAKGAGGTPAWIR
;
A
#
# COMPACT_ATOMS: atom_id res chain seq x y z
N MET A 1 3.05 83.74 -35.89
CA MET A 1 1.76 83.42 -35.23
C MET A 1 1.96 82.13 -34.47
N ALA A 2 2.07 82.26 -33.16
CA ALA A 2 2.41 81.21 -32.21
C ALA A 2 1.17 80.40 -31.81
N SER A 3 1.37 79.10 -31.54
CA SER A 3 0.73 78.41 -30.41
C SER A 3 1.26 76.97 -30.30
N ASP A 4 2.03 76.77 -29.23
CA ASP A 4 2.47 75.50 -28.65
C ASP A 4 1.45 75.04 -27.57
N LEU A 5 1.66 73.82 -27.07
CA LEU A 5 1.17 73.19 -25.83
C LEU A 5 -0.16 72.43 -25.90
N LYS A 6 -0.40 71.30 -25.22
CA LYS A 6 0.38 70.29 -24.44
C LYS A 6 -0.69 69.31 -23.87
N GLN A 7 -0.27 68.10 -23.52
CA GLN A 7 -1.00 67.00 -22.84
C GLN A 7 -1.95 66.18 -23.74
N GLY A 8 -1.84 64.86 -23.86
CA GLY A 8 -1.35 63.88 -22.89
C GLY A 8 -2.50 62.94 -22.54
N ARG A 9 -2.81 61.98 -23.42
CA ARG A 9 -3.79 60.91 -23.12
C ARG A 9 -3.28 59.58 -23.66
N ARG A 10 -2.39 58.94 -22.90
CA ARG A 10 -2.01 57.54 -23.08
C ARG A 10 -3.25 56.68 -22.81
N ARG A 11 -3.86 56.12 -23.85
CA ARG A 11 -4.85 55.05 -23.72
C ARG A 11 -4.10 53.75 -23.49
N ALA A 12 -4.20 53.22 -22.26
CA ALA A 12 -3.83 51.86 -21.93
C ALA A 12 -4.82 50.90 -22.63
N ALA A 13 -4.34 50.13 -23.60
CA ALA A 13 -5.08 48.99 -24.15
C ALA A 13 -4.67 47.76 -23.33
N SER A 14 -5.53 47.36 -22.40
CA SER A 14 -5.47 46.09 -21.70
C SER A 14 -5.88 44.97 -22.65
N GLY A 15 -4.90 44.47 -23.41
CA GLY A 15 -5.02 43.18 -24.08
C GLY A 15 -4.86 42.07 -23.05
N ALA A 16 -5.96 41.62 -22.46
CA ALA A 16 -6.01 40.38 -21.68
C ALA A 16 -5.87 39.20 -22.66
N GLY A 17 -4.64 38.91 -23.08
CA GLY A 17 -4.29 37.65 -23.71
C GLY A 17 -4.44 36.56 -22.66
N SER A 18 -5.61 35.91 -22.67
CA SER A 18 -5.79 34.61 -22.02
C SER A 18 -4.84 33.63 -22.71
N ALA A 19 -3.62 33.55 -22.18
CA ALA A 19 -2.72 32.44 -22.45
C ALA A 19 -3.41 31.21 -21.85
N PHE A 20 -4.26 30.58 -22.66
CA PHE A 20 -4.67 29.21 -22.45
C PHE A 20 -3.39 28.40 -22.37
N ARG A 21 -2.97 28.12 -21.14
CA ARG A 21 -2.01 27.09 -20.84
C ARG A 21 -2.61 25.82 -21.40
N THR A 22 -2.16 25.40 -22.57
CA THR A 22 -2.25 24.03 -23.06
C THR A 22 -1.47 23.16 -22.07
N GLY A 23 -2.10 22.93 -20.92
CA GLY A 23 -1.71 21.94 -19.94
C GLY A 23 -2.08 20.59 -20.50
N HIS A 24 -1.07 19.75 -20.66
CA HIS A 24 -1.22 18.36 -21.03
C HIS A 24 -2.27 17.66 -20.16
N SER A 25 -3.45 17.39 -20.73
CA SER A 25 -4.11 16.11 -20.46
C SER A 25 -3.30 15.04 -21.18
N ARG A 26 -2.09 14.81 -20.66
CA ARG A 26 -1.35 13.58 -20.87
C ARG A 26 -2.35 12.50 -20.50
N ARG A 27 -2.91 11.82 -21.52
CA ARG A 27 -3.61 10.55 -21.35
C ARG A 27 -2.74 9.74 -20.39
N LYS A 28 -3.11 9.70 -19.12
CA LYS A 28 -2.49 8.81 -18.16
C LYS A 28 -2.83 7.45 -18.74
N SER A 29 -1.81 6.75 -19.22
CA SER A 29 -1.92 5.36 -19.63
C SER A 29 -2.74 4.65 -18.56
N ARG A 30 -3.91 4.11 -18.94
CA ARG A 30 -4.80 3.33 -18.07
C ARG A 30 -3.91 2.45 -17.21
N ALA A 31 -3.79 2.80 -15.93
CA ALA A 31 -2.96 2.01 -15.04
C ALA A 31 -3.61 0.62 -15.03
N VAL A 32 -2.82 -0.43 -15.27
CA VAL A 32 -3.32 -1.79 -15.12
C VAL A 32 -3.55 -1.97 -13.62
N ILE A 33 -4.79 -1.74 -13.20
CA ILE A 33 -5.18 -1.84 -11.79
C ILE A 33 -5.33 -3.32 -11.49
N THR A 34 -4.37 -3.87 -10.76
CA THR A 34 -4.46 -5.23 -10.26
C THR A 34 -5.51 -5.28 -9.14
N PRO A 35 -6.55 -6.12 -9.26
CA PRO A 35 -7.57 -6.24 -8.23
C PRO A 35 -6.93 -6.71 -6.92
N LYS A 36 -7.28 -6.05 -5.80
CA LYS A 36 -6.71 -6.36 -4.47
C LYS A 36 -7.36 -7.58 -3.82
N SER A 37 -8.51 -8.00 -4.33
CA SER A 37 -9.25 -9.15 -3.83
C SER A 37 -10.02 -9.83 -4.96
N THR A 38 -10.35 -11.10 -4.76
CA THR A 38 -11.24 -11.87 -5.64
C THR A 38 -12.59 -11.15 -5.86
N HIS A 39 -13.09 -10.46 -4.84
CA HIS A 39 -14.35 -9.71 -4.89
C HIS A 39 -14.32 -8.44 -5.75
N THR A 40 -13.13 -7.95 -6.12
CA THR A 40 -12.94 -6.75 -6.97
C THR A 40 -12.38 -7.09 -8.35
N SER A 41 -12.29 -8.39 -8.69
CA SER A 41 -11.71 -8.86 -9.96
C SER A 41 -12.68 -8.80 -11.14
N ASP A 42 -13.91 -8.30 -10.93
CA ASP A 42 -14.91 -8.14 -12.00
C ASP A 42 -14.42 -7.08 -13.02
N GLU A 43 -14.55 -7.39 -14.30
CA GLU A 43 -14.15 -6.51 -15.40
C GLU A 43 -14.91 -5.18 -15.33
N PHE A 44 -16.20 -5.21 -14.98
CA PHE A 44 -16.99 -3.99 -14.84
C PHE A 44 -16.45 -3.07 -13.75
N LEU A 45 -15.88 -3.63 -12.68
CA LEU A 45 -15.37 -2.82 -11.57
C LEU A 45 -14.04 -2.14 -11.89
N GLN A 46 -13.32 -2.57 -12.93
CA GLN A 46 -11.97 -2.05 -13.23
C GLN A 46 -11.94 -0.54 -13.42
N ASP A 47 -12.94 0.03 -14.09
CA ASP A 47 -13.00 1.48 -14.31
C ASP A 47 -13.22 2.23 -12.99
N PHE A 48 -13.97 1.65 -12.04
CA PHE A 48 -14.22 2.22 -10.72
C PHE A 48 -13.05 2.09 -9.75
N LEU A 49 -12.11 1.18 -10.02
CA LEU A 49 -10.91 1.01 -9.20
C LEU A 49 -9.82 2.05 -9.54
N ASP A 50 -10.00 2.85 -10.59
CA ASP A 50 -9.05 3.91 -10.97
C ASP A 50 -9.10 5.05 -9.93
N PRO A 51 -7.96 5.42 -9.30
CA PRO A 51 -7.90 6.56 -8.38
C PRO A 51 -8.30 7.90 -9.02
N SER A 52 -8.25 7.98 -10.34
CA SER A 52 -8.66 9.15 -11.14
C SER A 52 -10.01 8.97 -11.85
N PHE A 53 -10.84 8.04 -11.38
CA PHE A 53 -12.18 7.81 -11.89
C PHE A 53 -13.02 9.10 -11.87
N ASP A 54 -13.64 9.39 -13.01
CA ASP A 54 -14.61 10.47 -13.17
C ASP A 54 -15.92 9.90 -13.70
N ALA A 55 -16.97 10.02 -12.88
CA ALA A 55 -18.31 9.51 -13.20
C ALA A 55 -18.89 10.15 -14.47
N ALA A 56 -18.61 11.43 -14.72
CA ALA A 56 -19.11 12.12 -15.91
C ALA A 56 -18.43 11.58 -17.17
N GLN A 57 -17.11 11.40 -17.13
CA GLN A 57 -16.37 10.79 -18.25
C GLN A 57 -16.80 9.34 -18.49
N PHE A 58 -16.98 8.55 -17.42
CA PHE A 58 -17.47 7.18 -17.53
C PHE A 58 -18.83 7.12 -18.24
N LEU A 59 -19.83 7.91 -17.79
CA LEU A 59 -21.14 7.91 -18.45
C LEU A 59 -21.07 8.40 -19.90
N ASN A 60 -20.25 9.42 -20.19
CA ASN A 60 -20.07 9.93 -21.55
C ASN A 60 -19.35 8.94 -22.48
N SER A 61 -18.52 8.04 -21.94
CA SER A 61 -17.88 6.96 -22.71
C SER A 61 -18.77 5.73 -22.87
N THR A 62 -19.62 5.45 -21.89
CA THR A 62 -20.46 4.24 -21.87
C THR A 62 -21.78 4.44 -22.62
N LEU A 63 -22.30 5.68 -22.65
CA LEU A 63 -23.55 6.00 -23.32
C LEU A 63 -23.31 6.60 -24.72
N PRO A 64 -24.04 6.15 -25.75
CA PRO A 64 -23.98 6.76 -27.09
C PRO A 64 -24.36 8.24 -27.06
N PRO A 65 -23.75 9.08 -27.91
CA PRO A 65 -24.12 10.49 -28.00
C PRO A 65 -25.56 10.64 -28.48
N LEU A 66 -26.30 11.53 -27.81
CA LEU A 66 -27.70 11.84 -28.12
C LEU A 66 -27.86 12.40 -29.55
N GLN A 67 -28.95 12.03 -30.22
CA GLN A 67 -29.43 12.68 -31.45
C GLN A 67 -29.76 14.15 -31.19
N GLN A 68 -28.74 15.00 -31.26
CA GLN A 68 -28.92 16.43 -31.37
C GLN A 68 -29.40 16.72 -32.79
N ARG A 69 -30.65 17.15 -32.89
CA ARG A 69 -31.36 17.60 -34.10
C ARG A 69 -30.40 18.17 -35.15
N SER A 70 -30.06 17.31 -36.12
CA SER A 70 -29.44 17.57 -37.42
C SER A 70 -28.72 18.93 -37.59
N VAL A 71 -27.42 18.96 -37.30
CA VAL A 71 -26.51 19.90 -37.99
C VAL A 71 -26.28 19.32 -39.40
N PRO A 72 -26.57 20.06 -40.48
CA PRO A 72 -26.39 19.55 -41.83
C PRO A 72 -24.90 19.30 -42.09
N GLY A 73 -24.53 18.05 -42.41
CA GLY A 73 -23.16 17.66 -42.77
C GLY A 73 -22.50 16.60 -41.88
N ARG A 74 -23.13 16.18 -40.76
CA ARG A 74 -22.65 15.04 -39.96
C ARG A 74 -23.59 13.84 -40.09
N SER A 75 -23.52 13.17 -41.23
CA SER A 75 -24.05 11.81 -41.39
C SER A 75 -23.01 10.84 -40.84
N GLY A 76 -23.02 10.62 -39.52
CA GLY A 76 -22.16 9.65 -38.84
C GLY A 76 -23.03 8.68 -38.04
N SER A 77 -22.78 7.39 -38.20
CA SER A 77 -23.60 6.22 -37.82
C SER A 77 -23.83 5.97 -36.33
N ASP A 78 -23.42 6.85 -35.41
CA ASP A 78 -23.30 6.53 -33.98
C ASP A 78 -24.25 7.32 -33.08
N ILE A 79 -25.44 7.67 -33.58
CA ILE A 79 -26.36 8.55 -32.86
C ILE A 79 -27.64 7.81 -32.48
N ALA A 80 -27.77 7.46 -31.20
CA ALA A 80 -28.88 6.66 -30.70
C ALA A 80 -30.15 7.52 -30.43
N PRO A 81 -31.35 7.01 -30.75
CA PRO A 81 -32.60 7.66 -30.39
C PRO A 81 -32.80 7.69 -28.87
N LEU A 82 -33.50 8.71 -28.35
CA LEU A 82 -33.69 8.93 -26.91
C LEU A 82 -34.29 7.72 -26.17
N ALA A 83 -35.20 6.99 -26.83
CA ALA A 83 -35.82 5.81 -26.25
C ALA A 83 -34.80 4.70 -25.99
N GLU A 84 -33.85 4.49 -26.91
CA GLU A 84 -32.80 3.48 -26.77
C GLU A 84 -31.74 3.91 -25.75
N LEU A 85 -31.40 5.20 -25.70
CA LEU A 85 -30.53 5.71 -24.64
C LEU A 85 -31.17 5.50 -23.25
N SER A 86 -32.47 5.77 -23.13
CA SER A 86 -33.19 5.60 -21.87
C SER A 86 -33.17 4.14 -21.41
N THR A 87 -33.37 3.18 -22.31
CA THR A 87 -33.32 1.75 -21.95
C THR A 87 -31.90 1.32 -21.56
N GLN A 88 -30.87 1.77 -22.29
CA GLN A 88 -29.47 1.50 -21.94
C GLN A 88 -29.08 2.11 -20.58
N ALA A 89 -29.46 3.36 -20.32
CA ALA A 89 -29.19 4.02 -19.04
C ALA A 89 -29.89 3.31 -17.86
N GLN A 90 -31.15 2.87 -18.05
CA GLN A 90 -31.87 2.10 -17.03
C GLN A 90 -31.21 0.74 -16.76
N ALA A 91 -30.74 0.05 -17.81
CA ALA A 91 -30.00 -1.20 -17.67
C ALA A 91 -28.69 -1.00 -16.90
N LEU A 92 -27.93 0.05 -17.22
CA LEU A 92 -26.69 0.42 -16.53
C LEU A 92 -26.96 0.72 -15.04
N ILE A 93 -27.98 1.51 -14.74
CA ILE A 93 -28.36 1.82 -13.34
C ILE A 93 -28.77 0.56 -12.59
N SER A 94 -29.52 -0.34 -13.22
CA SER A 94 -29.89 -1.63 -12.63
C SER A 94 -28.64 -2.47 -12.30
N GLN A 95 -27.68 -2.53 -13.22
CA GLN A 95 -26.40 -3.21 -13.03
C GLN A 95 -25.59 -2.61 -11.87
N LEU A 96 -25.49 -1.27 -11.81
CA LEU A 96 -24.80 -0.57 -10.71
C LEU A 96 -25.45 -0.86 -9.35
N ASN A 97 -26.77 -0.84 -9.28
CA ASN A 97 -27.50 -1.14 -8.05
C ASN A 97 -27.27 -2.59 -7.60
N ALA A 98 -27.31 -3.54 -8.54
CA ALA A 98 -27.05 -4.95 -8.24
C ALA A 98 -25.63 -5.16 -7.70
N GLN A 99 -24.62 -4.56 -8.34
CA GLN A 99 -23.24 -4.66 -7.87
C GLN A 99 -22.99 -3.94 -6.55
N THR A 100 -23.56 -2.75 -6.36
CA THR A 100 -23.45 -2.01 -5.09
C THR A 100 -24.03 -2.83 -3.94
N SER A 101 -25.19 -3.46 -4.17
CA SER A 101 -25.83 -4.35 -3.18
C SER A 101 -24.98 -5.59 -2.88
N ARG A 102 -24.39 -6.19 -3.92
CA ARG A 102 -23.49 -7.34 -3.77
C ARG A 102 -22.23 -6.98 -2.97
N LEU A 103 -21.56 -5.88 -3.34
CA LEU A 103 -20.35 -5.41 -2.65
C LEU A 103 -20.63 -5.02 -1.20
N SER A 104 -21.78 -4.40 -0.91
CA SER A 104 -22.23 -4.10 0.45
C SER A 104 -22.42 -5.37 1.29
N THR A 105 -23.08 -6.38 0.70
CA THR A 105 -23.24 -7.70 1.34
C THR A 105 -21.87 -8.33 1.63
N THR A 106 -20.95 -8.32 0.67
CA THR A 106 -19.60 -8.87 0.84
C THR A 106 -18.80 -8.10 1.90
N LEU A 107 -18.89 -6.77 1.94
CA LEU A 107 -18.22 -5.96 2.96
C LEU A 107 -18.74 -6.32 4.36
N THR A 108 -20.06 -6.48 4.50
CA THR A 108 -20.68 -6.90 5.75
C THR A 108 -20.20 -8.28 6.19
N GLN A 109 -20.14 -9.25 5.27
CA GLN A 109 -19.60 -10.60 5.53
C GLN A 109 -18.14 -10.56 5.99
N LEU A 110 -17.28 -9.85 5.25
CA LEU A 110 -15.86 -9.72 5.61
C LEU A 110 -15.67 -9.02 6.97
N THR A 111 -16.55 -8.09 7.31
CA THR A 111 -16.52 -7.40 8.60
C THR A 111 -16.87 -8.35 9.74
N ASP A 112 -17.93 -9.16 9.57
CA ASP A 112 -18.30 -10.19 10.54
C ASP A 112 -17.21 -11.25 10.70
N ASP A 113 -16.62 -11.72 9.59
CA ASP A 113 -15.51 -12.67 9.61
C ASP A 113 -14.28 -12.12 10.33
N ILE A 114 -13.96 -10.82 10.17
CA ILE A 114 -12.86 -10.17 10.90
C ILE A 114 -13.17 -10.10 12.40
N LEU A 115 -14.37 -9.71 12.80
CA LEU A 115 -14.76 -9.61 14.21
C LEU A 115 -14.77 -10.99 14.89
N ARG A 116 -15.29 -12.00 14.19
CA ARG A 116 -15.35 -13.37 14.68
C ARG A 116 -13.98 -14.04 14.72
N SER A 117 -13.15 -13.88 13.68
CA SER A 117 -11.78 -14.41 13.69
C SER A 117 -10.90 -13.70 14.73
N GLY A 118 -11.09 -12.40 14.94
CA GLY A 118 -10.39 -11.65 15.99
C GLY A 118 -10.71 -12.13 17.40
N SER A 119 -12.00 -12.36 17.72
CA SER A 119 -12.39 -12.91 19.04
C SER A 119 -11.87 -14.33 19.27
N ARG A 120 -11.88 -15.18 18.23
CA ARG A 120 -11.30 -16.52 18.30
C ARG A 120 -9.78 -16.49 18.48
N LEU A 121 -9.07 -15.66 17.73
CA LEU A 121 -7.62 -15.49 17.86
C LEU A 121 -7.24 -15.04 19.27
N ALA A 122 -7.99 -14.08 19.84
CA ALA A 122 -7.74 -13.61 21.20
C ALA A 122 -7.84 -14.74 22.24
N TYR A 123 -8.82 -15.64 22.08
CA TYR A 123 -8.94 -16.83 22.94
C TYR A 123 -7.76 -17.79 22.75
N GLU A 124 -7.38 -18.09 21.52
CA GLU A 124 -6.26 -19.00 21.22
C GLU A 124 -4.93 -18.45 21.77
N VAL A 125 -4.71 -17.14 21.69
CA VAL A 125 -3.53 -16.48 22.26
C VAL A 125 -3.50 -16.57 23.78
N GLU A 126 -4.63 -16.33 24.45
CA GLU A 126 -4.68 -16.40 25.92
C GLU A 126 -4.57 -17.85 26.42
N LEU A 127 -5.16 -18.82 25.70
CA LEU A 127 -4.99 -20.24 25.98
C LEU A 127 -3.52 -20.65 25.84
N LEU A 128 -2.87 -20.32 24.71
CA LEU A 128 -1.45 -20.63 24.47
C LEU A 128 -0.56 -19.99 25.53
N ARG A 129 -0.87 -18.78 25.96
CA ARG A 129 -0.16 -18.10 27.05
C ARG A 129 -0.31 -18.85 28.36
N GLY A 130 -1.52 -19.28 28.71
CA GLY A 130 -1.78 -20.09 29.91
C GLY A 130 -1.03 -21.41 29.89
N GLU A 131 -1.06 -22.13 28.76
CA GLU A 131 -0.33 -23.39 28.57
C GLU A 131 1.19 -23.19 28.66
N THR A 132 1.73 -22.13 28.04
CA THR A 132 3.16 -21.82 28.10
C THR A 132 3.60 -21.47 29.52
N LEU A 133 2.77 -20.74 30.26
CA LEU A 133 3.05 -20.38 31.65
C LEU A 133 3.03 -21.63 32.55
N SER A 134 2.04 -22.51 32.38
CA SER A 134 1.96 -23.80 33.09
C SER A 134 3.12 -24.73 32.76
N LEU A 135 3.56 -24.79 31.50
CA LEU A 135 4.74 -25.53 31.08
C LEU A 135 6.01 -24.97 31.74
N THR A 136 6.14 -23.65 31.80
CA THR A 136 7.29 -22.97 32.40
C THR A 136 7.38 -23.23 33.90
N GLU A 137 6.26 -23.20 34.61
CA GLU A 137 6.14 -23.58 36.02
C GLU A 137 6.54 -25.04 36.23
N THR A 138 6.02 -25.95 35.39
CA THR A 138 6.36 -27.38 35.46
C THR A 138 7.86 -27.62 35.22
N MET A 139 8.47 -26.95 34.24
CA MET A 139 9.90 -27.12 33.95
C MET A 139 10.83 -26.54 35.03
N ASN A 140 10.46 -25.40 35.62
CA ASN A 140 11.33 -24.69 36.55
C ASN A 140 11.09 -25.00 38.02
N GLU A 141 9.88 -25.44 38.39
CA GLU A 141 9.50 -25.67 39.79
C GLU A 141 9.37 -27.16 40.12
N THR A 142 8.72 -27.97 39.26
CA THR A 142 8.49 -29.39 39.58
C THR A 142 9.56 -30.31 39.00
N LEU A 143 9.87 -30.19 37.71
CA LEU A 143 10.80 -31.09 37.03
C LEU A 143 12.27 -30.64 37.14
N GLN A 144 12.54 -29.44 37.64
CA GLN A 144 13.90 -28.87 37.63
C GLN A 144 14.92 -29.76 38.35
N ASP A 145 14.55 -30.29 39.52
CA ASP A 145 15.43 -31.16 40.30
C ASP A 145 15.62 -32.55 39.69
N ASP A 146 14.59 -33.06 39.00
CA ASP A 146 14.70 -34.32 38.27
C ASP A 146 15.54 -34.16 37.01
N ILE A 147 15.40 -33.05 36.28
CA ILE A 147 16.23 -32.72 35.10
C ILE A 147 17.71 -32.64 35.48
N LYS A 148 18.05 -32.08 36.65
CA LYS A 148 19.45 -32.02 37.15
C LYS A 148 20.10 -33.42 37.26
N LYS A 149 19.32 -34.46 37.58
CA LYS A 149 19.83 -35.85 37.69
C LYS A 149 20.19 -36.45 36.34
N PHE A 150 19.61 -35.95 35.25
CA PHE A 150 19.84 -36.41 33.87
C PHE A 150 20.94 -35.62 33.15
N VAL A 151 21.57 -34.63 33.78
CA VAL A 151 22.75 -33.94 33.27
C VAL A 151 23.98 -34.48 34.01
N PRO A 152 24.79 -35.37 33.42
CA PRO A 152 26.05 -35.79 34.01
C PRO A 152 26.97 -34.56 34.11
N GLY A 153 27.29 -34.13 35.33
CA GLY A 153 28.23 -33.03 35.63
C GLY A 153 27.64 -31.61 35.72
N GLY A 154 26.39 -31.39 35.28
CA GLY A 154 25.79 -30.05 35.23
C GLY A 154 26.46 -29.11 34.21
N LEU A 155 25.71 -28.16 33.64
CA LEU A 155 26.27 -27.22 32.64
C LEU A 155 27.49 -26.42 33.15
N GLN A 156 27.72 -26.35 34.46
CA GLN A 156 28.87 -25.70 35.09
C GLN A 156 30.21 -26.39 34.76
N GLU A 157 30.27 -27.72 34.83
CA GLU A 157 31.53 -28.47 34.68
C GLU A 157 32.06 -28.42 33.24
N ALA A 158 31.15 -28.36 32.25
CA ALA A 158 31.49 -28.17 30.84
C ALA A 158 32.00 -26.74 30.51
N VAL A 159 31.53 -25.72 31.24
CA VAL A 159 31.98 -24.33 31.07
C VAL A 159 33.33 -24.09 31.78
N GLU A 160 33.54 -24.70 32.94
CA GLU A 160 34.81 -24.62 33.67
C GLU A 160 35.94 -25.43 32.99
N ALA A 161 35.64 -26.58 32.39
CA ALA A 161 36.62 -27.34 31.59
C ALA A 161 37.08 -26.59 30.32
N ARG A 162 36.20 -25.76 29.73
CA ARG A 162 36.54 -24.99 28.52
C ARG A 162 37.39 -23.75 28.82
N ASN A 163 37.25 -23.18 30.03
CA ASN A 163 37.99 -21.98 30.45
C ASN A 163 39.37 -22.28 31.06
N THR A 164 39.62 -23.54 31.44
CA THR A 164 40.91 -24.02 31.96
C THR A 164 41.85 -24.53 30.85
N THR A 165 41.31 -24.88 29.68
CA THR A 165 42.08 -25.36 28.53
C THR A 165 42.77 -24.21 27.75
N SER A 166 42.32 -22.97 27.90
CA SER A 166 42.91 -21.79 27.24
C SER A 166 44.17 -21.23 27.92
N THR A 167 44.54 -21.73 29.11
CA THR A 167 45.64 -21.14 29.91
C THR A 167 46.92 -21.99 29.96
N THR A 168 46.95 -23.19 29.36
CA THR A 168 48.08 -24.15 29.54
C THR A 168 48.91 -24.47 28.30
N THR A 169 48.69 -23.83 27.14
CA THR A 169 49.49 -24.09 25.93
C THR A 169 50.29 -22.89 25.40
N ALA A 170 50.44 -21.81 26.16
CA ALA A 170 51.18 -20.63 25.72
C ALA A 170 52.32 -20.24 26.68
N ALA A 171 53.40 -21.04 26.75
CA ALA A 171 54.64 -20.62 27.40
C ALA A 171 55.89 -21.39 26.92
N LYS A 172 56.30 -21.21 25.67
CA LYS A 172 57.72 -21.07 25.25
C LYS A 172 57.82 -20.82 23.74
N ASP A 173 58.08 -19.59 23.33
CA ASP A 173 59.42 -19.23 22.85
C ASP A 173 59.48 -17.73 22.53
N ASP A 174 60.67 -17.21 22.84
CA ASP A 174 61.06 -15.82 22.96
C ASP A 174 61.42 -15.18 21.60
N LYS A 175 61.32 -13.84 21.59
CA LYS A 175 62.15 -12.88 20.84
C LYS A 175 61.65 -12.34 19.48
N GLY A 176 61.25 -11.06 19.50
CA GLY A 176 61.84 -10.09 18.55
C GLY A 176 60.90 -9.12 17.81
N THR A 177 60.90 -7.87 18.30
CA THR A 177 60.79 -6.59 17.54
C THR A 177 59.45 -6.12 16.95
N ALA A 178 58.75 -5.33 17.79
CA ALA A 178 58.16 -4.01 17.56
C ALA A 178 57.87 -3.48 16.13
N SER A 179 56.62 -3.07 15.89
CA SER A 179 56.28 -1.67 15.52
C SER A 179 54.78 -1.38 15.69
N THR A 180 54.52 -0.15 16.12
CA THR A 180 53.29 0.48 16.67
C THR A 180 52.34 1.08 15.62
N ALA A 181 51.05 1.19 16.00
CA ALA A 181 50.03 2.25 15.70
C ALA A 181 48.69 1.68 15.15
N GLN A 182 47.58 1.60 15.92
CA GLN A 182 46.63 2.67 16.35
C GLN A 182 45.81 3.25 15.18
N ALA A 183 44.48 3.45 15.16
CA ALA A 183 43.28 3.06 15.94
C ALA A 183 42.01 3.56 15.17
N LYS A 184 40.81 3.09 15.59
CA LYS A 184 39.45 3.69 15.41
C LYS A 184 38.91 3.75 13.96
N GLY A 185 37.72 3.26 13.60
CA GLY A 185 36.48 2.97 14.31
C GLY A 185 35.34 3.78 13.67
N ALA A 186 34.32 3.15 13.09
CA ALA A 186 32.94 3.68 12.97
C ALA A 186 32.01 2.76 12.14
N GLY A 187 30.97 2.24 12.80
CA GLY A 187 29.58 2.20 12.33
C GLY A 187 29.24 1.58 10.97
N GLY A 188 29.02 0.27 10.93
CA GLY A 188 28.22 -0.38 9.88
C GLY A 188 26.77 -0.53 10.33
N THR A 189 25.86 0.32 9.82
CA THR A 189 24.41 0.16 9.96
C THR A 189 23.92 -1.01 9.09
N PRO A 190 23.09 -1.94 9.60
CA PRO A 190 22.58 -3.06 8.81
C PRO A 190 21.45 -2.65 7.84
N ALA A 191 21.51 -3.22 6.65
CA ALA A 191 20.71 -2.90 5.47
C ALA A 191 19.33 -3.61 5.47
N TRP A 192 18.36 -3.10 6.22
CA TRP A 192 16.95 -3.53 6.14
C TRP A 192 15.96 -2.36 6.09
N ILE A 193 16.43 -1.17 5.70
CA ILE A 193 15.54 -0.06 5.31
C ILE A 193 15.77 0.23 3.84
N ARG A 194 15.00 -0.44 2.98
CA ARG A 194 14.56 0.12 1.70
C ARG A 194 13.30 -0.53 1.20
#